data_AF-A0A2P9HAX0-F1
#
_entry.id   AF-A0A2P9HAX0-F1
#
_cell.length_a   1.000
_cell.length_b   1.000
_cell.length_c   1.000
_cell.angle_alpha   90.00
_cell.angle_beta   90.00
_cell.angle_gamma   90.00
#
_symmetry.space_group_name_H-M   'P 1'
#
loop_
_entity.id
_entity.type
_entity.pdbx_description
1 polymer ?
#
loop_
_entity_poly.entity_id
_entity_poly.type
_entity_poly.pdbx_seq_one_letter_code
_entity_poly.pdbx_strand_id
1 'polypeptide(L)'
;MSAVPPVSRRVLDALHPGTAGAGLACETSTPVARAFVRLETALDAHTAALAALDPIEAAVVAAYGYPRVPLPDTAGPPAYAADPATIVRRLGPGPAARRLTAELRRRQAVFARAAAAAGPIPARAREARTARELSDAAGYLLLAPVETRGDLALELAVLIAAGEATADDAAAFPWVHLRALHADLHGAQPTR
;
A
#
# COMPACT_ATOMS: atom_id res chain seq x y z
N MET A 1 -22.35 -5.12 4.98
CA MET A 1 -21.54 -6.05 4.18
C MET A 1 -20.09 -5.70 4.43
N SER A 2 -19.26 -6.64 4.88
CA SER A 2 -17.83 -6.39 5.10
C SER A 2 -17.17 -6.14 3.74
N ALA A 3 -16.49 -5.01 3.57
CA ALA A 3 -15.79 -4.71 2.32
C ALA A 3 -14.53 -5.58 2.23
N VAL A 4 -14.25 -6.14 1.05
CA VAL A 4 -13.00 -6.85 0.77
C VAL A 4 -11.85 -5.83 0.90
N PRO A 5 -10.80 -6.10 1.69
CA PRO A 5 -9.67 -5.17 1.76
C PRO A 5 -8.98 -5.03 0.39
N PRO A 6 -8.27 -3.92 0.14
CA PRO A 6 -7.55 -3.73 -1.11
C PRO A 6 -6.49 -4.82 -1.30
N VAL A 7 -6.45 -5.39 -2.49
CA VAL A 7 -5.56 -6.50 -2.86
C VAL A 7 -4.10 -6.04 -2.93
N SER A 8 -3.19 -6.80 -2.31
CA SER A 8 -1.75 -6.57 -2.36
C SER A 8 -1.15 -7.08 -3.68
N ARG A 9 -0.65 -6.16 -4.52
CA ARG A 9 0.06 -6.47 -5.78
C ARG A 9 1.21 -7.46 -5.56
N ARG A 10 2.01 -7.23 -4.53
CA ARG A 10 3.18 -8.07 -4.21
C ARG A 10 2.77 -9.52 -3.88
N VAL A 11 1.71 -9.70 -3.10
CA VAL A 11 1.23 -11.05 -2.74
C VAL A 11 0.61 -11.72 -3.96
N LEU A 12 -0.18 -10.98 -4.74
CA LEU A 12 -0.80 -11.48 -5.95
C LEU A 12 0.25 -11.93 -7.00
N ASP A 13 1.26 -11.13 -7.27
CA ASP A 13 2.35 -11.48 -8.21
C ASP A 13 3.15 -12.71 -7.74
N ALA A 14 3.29 -12.89 -6.41
CA ALA A 14 3.97 -14.07 -5.85
C ALA A 14 3.14 -15.35 -5.97
N LEU A 15 1.81 -15.25 -5.93
CA LEU A 15 0.90 -16.38 -6.08
C LEU A 15 0.60 -16.68 -7.56
N HIS A 16 0.69 -15.67 -8.42
CA HIS A 16 0.43 -15.77 -9.85
C HIS A 16 1.60 -15.23 -10.69
N PRO A 17 2.78 -15.88 -10.66
CA PRO A 17 3.95 -15.44 -11.39
C PRO A 17 3.81 -15.79 -12.88
N GLY A 18 3.03 -14.98 -13.64
CA GLY A 18 3.08 -15.02 -15.09
C GLY A 18 1.76 -14.81 -15.83
N THR A 19 1.42 -13.54 -16.08
CA THR A 19 0.62 -13.11 -17.24
C THR A 19 1.23 -11.88 -17.93
N ALA A 20 2.52 -11.62 -17.70
CA ALA A 20 3.27 -10.67 -18.52
C ALA A 20 3.68 -11.35 -19.86
N GLY A 21 2.72 -11.54 -20.77
CA GLY A 21 3.05 -11.62 -22.21
C GLY A 21 2.69 -12.88 -23.01
N ALA A 22 1.89 -13.83 -22.52
CA ALA A 22 1.49 -14.99 -23.33
C ALA A 22 -0.02 -15.27 -23.28
N GLY A 23 -0.77 -14.76 -24.27
CA GLY A 23 -2.00 -15.43 -24.72
C GLY A 23 -3.38 -14.92 -24.24
N LEU A 24 -3.57 -13.60 -24.10
CA LEU A 24 -4.86 -12.95 -23.75
C LEU A 24 -6.08 -13.27 -24.65
N ALA A 25 -5.94 -14.06 -25.71
CA ALA A 25 -7.04 -14.40 -26.61
C ALA A 25 -7.87 -15.63 -26.17
N CYS A 26 -7.35 -16.50 -25.28
CA CYS A 26 -8.07 -17.69 -24.78
C CYS A 26 -8.50 -17.57 -23.30
N GLU A 27 -7.86 -16.66 -22.56
CA GLU A 27 -8.01 -16.49 -21.10
C GLU A 27 -9.25 -15.71 -20.66
N THR A 28 -10.01 -15.07 -21.56
CA THR A 28 -11.24 -14.32 -21.19
C THR A 28 -12.53 -15.16 -21.23
N SER A 29 -12.41 -16.48 -21.31
CA SER A 29 -13.55 -17.40 -21.48
C SER A 29 -14.44 -17.49 -20.23
N THR A 30 -13.85 -17.51 -19.03
CA THR A 30 -14.60 -17.67 -17.77
C THR A 30 -15.04 -16.32 -17.16
N PRO A 31 -16.14 -16.28 -16.40
CA PRO A 31 -16.57 -15.11 -15.63
C PRO A 31 -15.49 -14.60 -14.66
N VAL A 32 -14.77 -15.52 -14.01
CA VAL A 32 -13.68 -15.20 -13.06
C VAL A 32 -12.51 -14.55 -13.78
N ALA A 33 -12.08 -15.07 -14.93
CA ALA A 33 -10.96 -14.46 -15.66
C ALA A 33 -11.30 -13.06 -16.21
N ARG A 34 -12.55 -12.84 -16.65
CA ARG A 34 -13.03 -11.48 -17.01
C ARG A 34 -13.04 -10.54 -15.81
N ALA A 35 -13.41 -11.03 -14.63
CA ALA A 35 -13.34 -10.25 -13.40
C ALA A 35 -11.89 -9.95 -13.00
N PHE A 36 -10.96 -10.88 -13.27
CA PHE A 36 -9.54 -10.71 -12.96
C PHE A 36 -8.88 -9.60 -13.79
N VAL A 37 -9.18 -9.50 -15.08
CA VAL A 37 -8.71 -8.37 -15.91
C VAL A 37 -9.16 -7.01 -15.32
N ARG A 38 -10.39 -6.95 -14.78
CA ARG A 38 -10.89 -5.73 -14.11
C ARG A 38 -10.15 -5.45 -12.81
N LEU A 39 -9.84 -6.50 -12.04
CA LEU A 39 -9.04 -6.40 -10.83
C LEU A 39 -7.63 -5.87 -11.14
N GLU A 40 -6.94 -6.44 -12.12
CA GLU A 40 -5.60 -5.98 -12.54
C GLU A 40 -5.62 -4.52 -12.97
N THR A 41 -6.61 -4.12 -13.76
CA THR A 41 -6.79 -2.72 -14.17
C THR A 41 -6.98 -1.80 -12.96
N ALA A 42 -7.81 -2.19 -11.99
CA ALA A 42 -8.02 -1.41 -10.76
C ALA A 42 -6.76 -1.36 -9.88
N LEU A 43 -6.00 -2.46 -9.84
CA LEU A 43 -4.76 -2.58 -9.09
C LEU A 43 -3.66 -1.69 -9.68
N ASP A 44 -3.53 -1.64 -11.00
CA ASP A 44 -2.61 -0.75 -11.70
C ASP A 44 -2.98 0.72 -11.48
N ALA A 45 -4.28 1.05 -11.54
CA ALA A 45 -4.77 2.39 -11.25
C ALA A 45 -4.48 2.81 -9.80
N HIS A 46 -4.67 1.90 -8.83
CA HIS A 46 -4.35 2.15 -7.43
C HIS A 46 -2.85 2.31 -7.19
N THR A 47 -2.02 1.45 -7.79
CA THR A 47 -0.56 1.54 -7.71
C THR A 47 -0.05 2.86 -8.31
N ALA A 48 -0.61 3.29 -9.45
CA ALA A 48 -0.30 4.58 -10.05
C ALA A 48 -0.74 5.76 -9.17
N ALA A 49 -1.86 5.65 -8.46
CA ALA A 49 -2.31 6.66 -7.51
C ALA A 49 -1.37 6.78 -6.30
N LEU A 50 -0.89 5.65 -5.77
CA LEU A 50 0.13 5.62 -4.71
C LEU A 50 1.46 6.23 -5.20
N ALA A 51 1.93 5.82 -6.38
CA ALA A 51 3.16 6.35 -6.97
C ALA A 51 3.10 7.85 -7.26
N ALA A 52 1.90 8.44 -7.39
CA ALA A 52 1.74 9.89 -7.53
C ALA A 52 1.84 10.66 -6.20
N LEU A 53 1.72 9.99 -5.04
CA LEU A 53 1.87 10.61 -3.73
C LEU A 53 3.34 10.83 -3.34
N ASP A 54 4.23 9.89 -3.67
CA ASP A 54 5.65 9.97 -3.29
C ASP A 54 6.36 11.22 -3.85
N PRO A 55 6.16 11.64 -5.12
CA PRO A 55 6.76 12.86 -5.65
C PRO A 55 6.23 14.13 -4.97
N ILE A 56 5.00 14.13 -4.48
CA ILE A 56 4.44 15.27 -3.74
C ILE A 56 5.18 15.43 -2.41
N GLU A 57 5.40 14.34 -1.68
CA GLU A 57 6.20 14.38 -0.46
C GLU A 57 7.64 14.80 -0.74
N ALA A 58 8.27 14.19 -1.76
CA ALA A 58 9.64 14.50 -2.16
C ALA A 58 9.81 15.98 -2.55
N ALA A 59 8.86 16.54 -3.31
CA ALA A 59 8.89 17.95 -3.72
C ALA A 59 8.77 18.90 -2.51
N VAL A 60 7.90 18.60 -1.56
CA VAL A 60 7.73 19.42 -0.35
C VAL A 60 9.00 19.34 0.52
N VAL A 61 9.58 18.15 0.68
CA VAL A 61 10.84 17.96 1.41
C VAL A 61 12.00 18.66 0.70
N ALA A 62 12.09 18.59 -0.63
CA ALA A 62 13.15 19.26 -1.39
C ALA A 62 13.07 20.79 -1.29
N ALA A 63 11.86 21.36 -1.31
CA ALA A 63 11.66 22.81 -1.26
C ALA A 63 11.76 23.40 0.15
N TYR A 64 11.32 22.67 1.19
CA TYR A 64 11.18 23.20 2.55
C TYR A 64 12.04 22.48 3.61
N GLY A 65 12.75 21.43 3.21
CA GLY A 65 13.41 20.51 4.13
C GLY A 65 12.41 19.70 4.96
N TYR A 66 12.91 18.77 5.75
CA TYR A 66 12.06 18.08 6.72
C TYR A 66 11.63 19.02 7.85
N PRO A 67 10.41 18.86 8.40
CA PRO A 67 9.87 19.69 9.48
C PRO A 67 10.48 19.30 10.84
N ARG A 68 11.81 19.35 10.94
CA ARG A 68 12.61 19.05 12.13
C ARG A 68 13.45 20.27 12.51
N VAL A 69 13.84 20.35 13.77
CA VAL A 69 14.79 21.37 14.25
C VAL A 69 16.08 20.71 14.70
N PRO A 70 17.25 21.29 14.36
CA PRO A 70 18.51 20.80 14.90
C PRO A 70 18.55 21.02 16.41
N LEU A 71 19.01 20.02 17.14
CA LEU A 71 19.28 20.11 18.57
C LEU A 71 20.72 20.58 18.77
N PRO A 72 20.99 21.50 19.72
CA PRO A 72 22.34 21.93 20.01
C PRO A 72 23.14 20.73 20.53
N ASP A 73 24.32 20.56 19.97
CA ASP A 73 25.10 19.34 20.13
C ASP A 73 26.12 19.42 21.25
N THR A 74 26.44 18.26 21.80
CA THR A 74 27.60 18.01 22.67
C THR A 74 28.40 16.89 22.00
N ALA A 75 29.32 17.26 21.12
CA ALA A 75 30.26 16.37 20.42
C ALA A 75 29.60 15.15 19.72
N GLY A 76 29.03 15.35 18.52
CA GLY A 76 28.48 14.28 17.69
C GLY A 76 28.04 14.76 16.29
N PRO A 77 27.43 13.85 15.50
CA PRO A 77 26.67 14.25 14.31
C PRO A 77 25.38 14.97 14.71
N PRO A 78 24.90 15.93 13.90
CA PRO A 78 23.79 16.79 14.28
C PRO A 78 22.52 15.98 14.57
N ALA A 79 22.06 16.04 15.81
CA ALA A 79 20.78 15.46 16.22
C ALA A 79 19.62 16.40 15.84
N TYR A 80 18.48 15.82 15.46
CA TYR A 80 17.27 16.58 15.11
C TYR A 80 16.08 16.15 15.97
N ALA A 81 15.20 17.09 16.28
CA ALA A 81 13.91 16.82 16.88
C ALA A 81 12.78 17.06 15.88
N ALA A 82 11.90 16.06 15.74
CA ALA A 82 10.64 16.18 15.00
C ALA A 82 9.43 16.44 15.92
N ASP A 83 9.62 16.36 17.24
CA ASP A 83 8.57 16.52 18.23
C ASP A 83 9.06 17.32 19.46
N PRO A 84 8.15 18.00 20.20
CA PRO A 84 8.52 18.77 21.39
C PRO A 84 9.09 17.94 22.55
N ALA A 85 8.67 16.68 22.70
CA ALA A 85 9.12 15.84 23.81
C ALA A 85 10.61 15.51 23.67
N THR A 86 11.08 15.26 22.44
CA THR A 86 12.50 15.07 22.12
C THR A 86 13.33 16.32 22.44
N ILE A 87 12.80 17.53 22.19
CA ILE A 87 13.46 18.80 22.56
C ILE A 87 13.59 18.93 24.07
N VAL A 88 12.50 18.71 24.81
CA VAL A 88 12.49 18.80 26.28
C VAL A 88 13.38 17.74 26.92
N ARG A 89 13.40 16.52 26.38
CA ARG A 89 14.29 15.45 26.84
C ARG A 89 15.77 15.83 26.70
N ARG A 90 16.12 16.54 25.63
CA ARG A 90 17.52 16.93 25.36
C ARG A 90 17.97 18.16 26.16
N LEU A 91 17.09 19.14 26.34
CA LEU A 91 17.47 20.46 26.89
C LEU A 91 16.88 20.75 28.28
N GLY A 92 16.01 19.88 28.78
CA GLY A 92 15.17 20.16 29.93
C GLY A 92 14.05 21.17 29.62
N PRO A 93 13.11 21.37 30.56
CA PRO A 93 12.13 22.43 30.46
C PRO A 93 12.82 23.79 30.66
N GLY A 94 12.75 24.67 29.67
CA GLY A 94 13.38 25.99 29.79
C GLY A 94 13.17 26.90 28.57
N PRO A 95 13.70 28.13 28.62
CA PRO A 95 13.55 29.11 27.54
C PRO A 95 14.08 28.61 26.19
N ALA A 96 15.21 27.88 26.19
CA ALA A 96 15.80 27.31 24.98
C ALA A 96 14.88 26.25 24.34
N ALA A 97 14.33 25.33 25.15
CA ALA A 97 13.38 24.33 24.68
C ALA A 97 12.09 24.96 24.13
N ARG A 98 11.59 26.03 24.77
CA ARG A 98 10.42 26.79 24.28
C ARG A 98 10.70 27.43 22.92
N ARG A 99 11.87 28.05 22.74
CA ARG A 99 12.27 28.66 21.45
C ARG A 99 12.34 27.63 20.33
N LEU A 100 12.99 26.49 20.56
CA LEU A 100 13.07 25.42 19.55
C LEU A 100 11.70 24.78 19.28
N THR A 101 10.84 24.64 20.28
CA THR A 101 9.47 24.15 20.09
C THR A 101 8.65 25.12 19.22
N ALA A 102 8.81 26.43 19.42
CA ALA A 102 8.15 27.43 18.59
C ALA A 102 8.64 27.39 17.14
N GLU A 103 9.96 27.26 16.92
CA GLU A 103 10.53 27.11 15.58
C GLU A 103 10.10 25.79 14.92
N LEU A 104 10.05 24.68 15.67
CA LEU A 104 9.52 23.41 15.17
C LEU A 104 8.09 23.56 14.68
N ARG A 105 7.22 24.17 15.49
CA ARG A 105 5.82 24.44 15.10
C ARG A 105 5.73 25.34 13.88
N ARG A 106 6.58 26.36 13.77
CA ARG A 106 6.65 27.23 12.59
C ARG A 106 7.02 26.44 11.34
N ARG A 107 8.06 25.60 11.39
CA ARG A 107 8.48 24.74 10.27
C ARG A 107 7.40 23.74 9.89
N GLN A 108 6.78 23.09 10.87
CA GLN A 108 5.66 22.17 10.66
C GLN A 108 4.47 22.88 10.01
N ALA A 109 4.15 24.11 10.41
CA ALA A 109 3.08 24.89 9.80
C ALA A 109 3.40 25.28 8.34
N VAL A 110 4.64 25.68 8.04
CA VAL A 110 5.09 25.97 6.67
C VAL A 110 5.04 24.70 5.82
N PHE A 111 5.57 23.59 6.32
CA PHE A 111 5.53 22.29 5.65
C PHE A 111 4.09 21.84 5.39
N ALA A 112 3.18 21.98 6.37
CA ALA A 112 1.78 21.61 6.20
C ALA A 112 1.06 22.47 5.14
N ARG A 113 1.37 23.77 5.06
CA ARG A 113 0.83 24.66 4.03
C ARG A 113 1.38 24.33 2.64
N ALA A 114 2.69 24.09 2.56
CA ALA A 114 3.36 23.68 1.32
C ALA A 114 2.83 22.34 0.81
N ALA A 115 2.70 21.37 1.72
CA ALA A 115 2.04 20.10 1.44
C ALA A 115 0.63 20.37 0.92
N ALA A 116 -0.22 21.12 1.62
CA ALA A 116 -1.59 21.41 1.16
C ALA A 116 -1.64 22.04 -0.25
N ALA A 117 -0.71 22.96 -0.57
CA ALA A 117 -0.61 23.60 -1.88
C ALA A 117 -0.13 22.65 -3.00
N ALA A 118 0.66 21.63 -2.67
CA ALA A 118 1.17 20.64 -3.63
C ALA A 118 0.10 19.62 -4.10
N GLY A 119 -1.15 19.73 -3.62
CA GLY A 119 -2.26 18.87 -4.03
C GLY A 119 -2.37 17.46 -3.41
N PRO A 120 -1.94 17.20 -2.16
CA PRO A 120 -2.07 15.88 -1.52
C PRO A 120 -3.53 15.56 -1.21
N ILE A 121 -4.41 16.55 -1.08
CA ILE A 121 -5.85 16.33 -0.87
C ILE A 121 -6.48 15.65 -2.09
N PRO A 122 -6.39 16.21 -3.32
CA PRO A 122 -6.91 15.53 -4.50
C PRO A 122 -6.16 14.22 -4.80
N ALA A 123 -4.86 14.13 -4.53
CA ALA A 123 -4.10 12.89 -4.71
C ALA A 123 -4.55 11.78 -3.74
N ARG A 124 -4.77 12.10 -2.46
CA ARG A 124 -5.33 11.15 -1.47
C ARG A 124 -6.78 10.80 -1.76
N ALA A 125 -7.58 11.75 -2.24
CA ALA A 125 -8.94 11.46 -2.67
C ALA A 125 -8.96 10.48 -3.86
N ARG A 126 -8.00 10.63 -4.80
CA ARG A 126 -7.81 9.68 -5.90
C ARG A 126 -7.35 8.32 -5.40
N GLU A 127 -6.37 8.26 -4.50
CA GLU A 127 -5.92 7.01 -3.86
C GLU A 127 -7.10 6.30 -3.19
N ALA A 128 -7.83 6.98 -2.30
CA ALA A 128 -8.98 6.41 -1.61
C ALA A 128 -10.08 5.94 -2.57
N ARG A 129 -10.30 6.65 -3.69
CA ARG A 129 -11.23 6.22 -4.74
C ARG A 129 -10.74 4.94 -5.40
N THR A 130 -9.48 4.90 -5.85
CA THR A 130 -8.91 3.71 -6.51
C THR A 130 -8.82 2.51 -5.57
N ALA A 131 -8.62 2.72 -4.27
CA ALA A 131 -8.65 1.67 -3.27
C ALA A 131 -10.05 1.05 -3.14
N ARG A 132 -11.10 1.87 -3.17
CA ARG A 132 -12.49 1.38 -3.20
C ARG A 132 -12.81 0.62 -4.48
N GLU A 133 -12.41 1.17 -5.63
CA GLU A 133 -12.59 0.49 -6.93
C GLU A 133 -11.87 -0.87 -6.96
N LEU A 134 -10.68 -0.96 -6.36
CA LEU A 134 -9.95 -2.22 -6.20
C LEU A 134 -10.68 -3.20 -5.29
N SER A 135 -11.15 -2.75 -4.13
CA SER A 135 -11.98 -3.56 -3.21
C SER A 135 -13.25 -4.07 -3.88
N ASP A 136 -13.94 -3.23 -4.66
CA ASP A 136 -15.16 -3.59 -5.39
C ASP A 136 -14.86 -4.60 -6.50
N ALA A 137 -13.76 -4.41 -7.24
CA ALA A 137 -13.32 -5.37 -8.26
C ALA A 137 -12.95 -6.73 -7.65
N ALA A 138 -12.27 -6.74 -6.49
CA ALA A 138 -11.96 -7.97 -5.76
C ALA A 138 -13.24 -8.67 -5.27
N GLY A 139 -14.18 -7.92 -4.71
CA GLY A 139 -15.48 -8.46 -4.31
C GLY A 139 -16.28 -9.02 -5.49
N TYR A 140 -16.27 -8.34 -6.64
CA TYR A 140 -16.91 -8.84 -7.86
C TYR A 140 -16.26 -10.14 -8.36
N LEU A 141 -14.93 -10.24 -8.31
CA LEU A 141 -14.21 -11.45 -8.68
C LEU A 141 -14.55 -12.63 -7.77
N LEU A 142 -14.53 -12.42 -6.45
CA LEU A 142 -14.84 -13.47 -5.46
C LEU A 142 -16.30 -13.94 -5.47
N LEU A 143 -17.17 -13.25 -6.21
CA LEU A 143 -18.57 -13.63 -6.42
C LEU A 143 -18.82 -14.15 -7.84
N ALA A 144 -17.82 -14.11 -8.72
CA ALA A 144 -17.98 -14.59 -10.08
C ALA A 144 -18.08 -16.13 -10.07
N PRO A 145 -18.95 -16.74 -10.89
CA PRO A 145 -19.09 -18.18 -10.88
C PRO A 145 -17.84 -18.87 -11.40
N VAL A 146 -17.31 -19.78 -10.57
CA VAL A 146 -16.16 -20.65 -10.87
C VAL A 146 -16.57 -21.73 -11.87
N GLU A 147 -15.90 -21.79 -13.01
CA GLU A 147 -16.14 -22.80 -14.06
C GLU A 147 -15.00 -23.81 -14.15
N THR A 148 -13.81 -23.46 -13.66
CA THR A 148 -12.61 -24.28 -13.75
C THR A 148 -11.84 -24.36 -12.43
N ARG A 149 -10.93 -25.33 -12.32
CA ARG A 149 -9.94 -25.39 -11.22
C ARG A 149 -9.05 -24.14 -11.19
N GLY A 150 -8.73 -23.58 -12.36
CA GLY A 150 -7.94 -22.35 -12.49
C GLY A 150 -8.67 -21.14 -11.91
N ASP A 151 -9.98 -21.04 -12.12
CA ASP A 151 -10.81 -19.99 -11.52
C ASP A 151 -10.78 -20.05 -9.99
N LEU A 152 -10.89 -21.25 -9.41
CA LEU A 152 -10.81 -21.44 -7.96
C LEU A 152 -9.42 -21.07 -7.41
N ALA A 153 -8.35 -21.41 -8.13
CA ALA A 153 -7.00 -20.99 -7.76
C ALA A 153 -6.90 -19.46 -7.77
N LEU A 154 -7.48 -18.79 -8.78
CA LEU A 154 -7.44 -17.34 -8.92
C LEU A 154 -8.24 -16.62 -7.82
N GLU A 155 -9.45 -17.08 -7.51
CA GLU A 155 -10.22 -16.56 -6.38
C GLU A 155 -9.45 -16.70 -5.06
N LEU A 156 -8.82 -17.85 -4.85
CA LEU A 156 -8.03 -18.09 -3.64
C LEU A 156 -6.79 -17.19 -3.60
N ALA A 157 -6.11 -16.95 -4.73
CA ALA A 157 -5.00 -16.01 -4.81
C ALA A 157 -5.43 -14.59 -4.43
N VAL A 158 -6.57 -14.13 -4.95
CA VAL A 158 -7.13 -12.80 -4.66
C VAL A 158 -7.56 -12.70 -3.20
N LEU A 159 -8.17 -13.74 -2.63
CA LEU A 159 -8.55 -13.79 -1.22
C LEU A 159 -7.32 -13.68 -0.30
N ILE A 160 -6.26 -14.44 -0.60
CA ILE A 160 -5.00 -14.38 0.16
C ILE A 160 -4.39 -12.99 0.02
N ALA A 161 -4.32 -12.45 -1.19
CA ALA A 161 -3.72 -11.14 -1.45
C ALA A 161 -4.52 -9.97 -0.85
N ALA A 162 -5.82 -10.09 -0.65
CA ALA A 162 -6.63 -9.13 0.09
C ALA A 162 -6.49 -9.27 1.62
N GLY A 163 -6.22 -10.48 2.11
CA GLY A 163 -6.20 -10.79 3.53
C GLY A 163 -4.85 -10.66 4.22
N GLU A 164 -3.75 -10.89 3.49
CA GLU A 164 -2.39 -10.74 4.00
C GLU A 164 -1.98 -9.27 4.02
N ALA A 165 -2.04 -8.66 5.22
CA ALA A 165 -1.62 -7.27 5.40
C ALA A 165 -0.11 -7.10 5.25
N THR A 166 0.67 -8.11 5.63
CA THR A 166 2.13 -8.09 5.64
C THR A 166 2.75 -9.44 5.24
N ALA A 167 4.04 -9.43 4.91
CA ALA A 167 4.79 -10.66 4.61
C ALA A 167 4.87 -11.61 5.83
N ASP A 168 4.77 -11.08 7.05
CA ASP A 168 4.82 -11.85 8.28
C ASP A 168 3.52 -12.65 8.51
N ASP A 169 2.40 -12.19 7.91
CA ASP A 169 1.11 -12.87 8.02
C ASP A 169 1.07 -14.18 7.23
N ALA A 170 1.91 -14.35 6.21
CA ALA A 170 1.87 -15.51 5.31
C ALA A 170 2.04 -16.86 6.02
N ALA A 171 2.75 -16.89 7.16
CA ALA A 171 2.96 -18.09 7.98
C ALA A 171 1.91 -18.25 9.10
N ALA A 172 1.05 -17.26 9.31
CA ALA A 172 0.02 -17.29 10.33
C ALA A 172 -1.24 -18.03 9.86
N PHE A 173 -2.05 -18.47 10.81
CA PHE A 173 -3.40 -18.94 10.52
C PHE A 173 -4.30 -17.76 10.12
N PRO A 174 -5.14 -17.86 9.07
CA PRO A 174 -5.37 -19.03 8.21
C PRO A 174 -4.49 -19.07 6.94
N TRP A 175 -3.66 -18.06 6.71
CA TRP A 175 -2.94 -17.82 5.45
C TRP A 175 -2.04 -18.96 5.02
N VAL A 176 -1.31 -19.58 5.95
CA VAL A 176 -0.46 -20.74 5.66
C VAL A 176 -1.23 -21.90 5.02
N HIS A 177 -2.47 -22.15 5.47
CA HIS A 177 -3.30 -23.22 4.94
C HIS A 177 -3.92 -22.85 3.60
N LEU A 178 -4.34 -21.59 3.43
CA LEU A 178 -4.86 -21.10 2.15
C LEU A 178 -3.77 -21.13 1.08
N ARG A 179 -2.53 -20.78 1.41
CA ARG A 179 -1.37 -20.89 0.50
C ARG A 179 -1.06 -22.34 0.13
N ALA A 180 -1.15 -23.27 1.08
CA ALA A 180 -0.99 -24.70 0.79
C ALA A 180 -2.08 -25.20 -0.16
N LEU A 181 -3.35 -24.86 0.10
CA LEU A 181 -4.47 -25.18 -0.80
C LEU A 181 -4.28 -24.57 -2.20
N HIS A 182 -3.82 -23.33 -2.27
CA HIS A 182 -3.50 -22.66 -3.54
C HIS A 182 -2.39 -23.40 -4.30
N ALA A 183 -1.33 -23.81 -3.60
CA ALA A 183 -0.25 -24.60 -4.20
C ALA A 183 -0.75 -25.96 -4.70
N ASP A 184 -1.64 -26.64 -3.96
CA ASP A 184 -2.25 -27.91 -4.40
C ASP A 184 -3.11 -27.71 -5.66
N LEU A 185 -3.83 -26.58 -5.74
CA LEU A 185 -4.63 -26.22 -6.91
C LEU A 185 -3.76 -26.02 -8.17
N HIS A 186 -2.55 -25.46 -8.04
CA HIS A 186 -1.59 -25.31 -9.14
C HIS A 186 -0.70 -26.54 -9.41
N GLY A 187 -0.34 -27.30 -8.38
CA GLY A 187 0.58 -28.45 -8.46
C GLY A 187 -0.07 -29.73 -8.98
N ALA A 188 -1.40 -29.82 -8.93
CA ALA A 188 -2.15 -30.91 -9.57
C ALA A 188 -2.29 -30.66 -11.08
N GLN A 189 -1.17 -30.74 -11.81
CA GLN A 189 -1.25 -31.01 -13.25
C GLN A 189 -1.90 -32.38 -13.44
N PRO A 190 -2.91 -32.52 -14.32
CA PRO A 190 -3.42 -33.84 -14.67
C PRO A 190 -2.32 -34.58 -15.41
N THR A 191 -1.69 -35.56 -14.76
CA THR A 191 -1.12 -36.69 -15.49
C THR A 191 -2.30 -37.50 -16.03
N ARG A 192 -2.79 -37.16 -17.23
CA ARG A 192 -3.41 -38.09 -18.20
C ARG A 192 -3.84 -37.36 -19.45
#